data_AF-A0A378KRE4-F1
#
_entry.id   AF-A0A378KRE4-F1
#
_cell.length_a   1.000
_cell.length_b   1.000
_cell.length_c   1.000
_cell.angle_alpha   90.00
_cell.angle_beta   90.00
_cell.angle_gamma   90.00
#
_symmetry.space_group_name_H-M   'P 1'
#
loop_
_entity.id
_entity.type
_entity.pdbx_description
1 polymer ?
#
loop_
_entity_poly.entity_id
_entity_poly.type
_entity_poly.pdbx_seq_one_letter_code
_entity_poly.pdbx_strand_id
1 'polypeptide(L)'
;MSLHSETQNELKRLIDSCNEFEGKYYLLPLFENLATSDRSAEHLEPIARQLISLIKNINDIKNTELSLKERYEAIKQISVNYSALTKETGANGILYKSRQALLNLGGFIIGLITGIFGAVVGSISLTVSDIMNYRLPTGLFIGAFTGFVVGLVIGKRVPHSLLKEGETRLIRHTVRKLETSFESLLTSIQHDYMEEIKDEVLKEYFSGNAEQFNAFLIAKQKYEILGIEAEFLSPKLKGSLGHHSFIKFTINDVVDKPKLIELGIPSNDVTEFSQQESRETTGEQLIRMLAMHKILQEQYEVRLSNILKFYNLYEVGINDCHTYIDKILISVDEPVSQIKRFTSSDTIFGYMIGNLLNFFNPIPAKKENSTPDSDKSQDEQNKPK
;
A
#
# COMPACT_ATOMS: atom_id res chain seq x y z
N MET A 1 -12.80 -29.96 -2.60
CA MET A 1 -11.41 -29.90 -2.09
C MET A 1 -10.85 -28.55 -2.47
N SER A 2 -10.29 -27.84 -1.51
CA SER A 2 -9.56 -26.57 -1.67
C SER A 2 -8.23 -26.79 -2.41
N LEU A 3 -7.45 -25.72 -2.60
CA LEU A 3 -6.11 -25.75 -3.20
C LEU A 3 -5.24 -26.88 -2.62
N HIS A 4 -4.46 -27.57 -3.46
CA HIS A 4 -3.59 -28.64 -3.00
C HIS A 4 -2.49 -28.11 -2.07
N SER A 5 -2.22 -28.83 -0.97
CA SER A 5 -1.22 -28.44 0.03
C SER A 5 0.18 -28.24 -0.57
N GLU A 6 0.58 -29.09 -1.52
CA GLU A 6 1.86 -28.94 -2.23
C GLU A 6 1.93 -27.62 -3.00
N THR A 7 0.90 -27.29 -3.78
CA THR A 7 0.80 -26.03 -4.53
C THR A 7 0.82 -24.83 -3.59
N GLN A 8 0.12 -24.91 -2.46
CA GLN A 8 0.08 -23.85 -1.45
C GLN A 8 1.47 -23.61 -0.82
N ASN A 9 2.16 -24.68 -0.43
CA ASN A 9 3.50 -24.60 0.17
C ASN A 9 4.54 -24.07 -0.82
N GLU A 10 4.49 -24.51 -2.07
CA GLU A 10 5.37 -24.01 -3.12
C GLU A 10 5.16 -22.51 -3.36
N LEU A 11 3.90 -22.09 -3.47
CA LEU A 11 3.55 -20.68 -3.69
C LEU A 11 4.03 -19.80 -2.53
N LYS A 12 3.78 -20.21 -1.27
CA LYS A 12 4.24 -19.48 -0.09
C LYS A 12 5.77 -19.33 -0.09
N ARG A 13 6.50 -20.43 -0.30
CA ARG A 13 7.96 -20.41 -0.34
C ARG A 13 8.51 -19.44 -1.39
N LEU A 14 7.91 -19.40 -2.58
CA LEU A 14 8.34 -18.51 -3.67
C LEU A 14 8.03 -17.04 -3.40
N ILE A 15 6.90 -16.73 -2.75
CA ILE A 15 6.58 -15.36 -2.32
C ILE A 15 7.53 -14.91 -1.21
N ASP A 16 7.82 -15.79 -0.25
CA ASP A 16 8.73 -15.50 0.85
C ASP A 16 10.14 -15.18 0.31
N SER A 17 10.59 -15.84 -0.76
CA SER A 17 11.88 -15.55 -1.42
C SER A 17 11.88 -14.34 -2.36
N CYS A 18 10.75 -13.66 -2.55
CA CYS A 18 10.64 -12.55 -3.49
C CYS A 18 11.01 -11.22 -2.81
N ASN A 19 12.30 -10.94 -2.71
CA ASN A 19 12.79 -9.76 -2.02
C ASN A 19 12.78 -8.51 -2.92
N GLU A 20 12.59 -7.33 -2.33
CA GLU A 20 12.72 -6.02 -2.98
C GLU A 20 11.81 -5.86 -4.21
N PHE A 21 10.58 -6.36 -4.10
CA PHE A 21 9.61 -6.32 -5.18
C PHE A 21 8.26 -5.82 -4.67
N GLU A 22 7.81 -4.68 -5.21
CA GLU A 22 6.52 -4.06 -4.83
C GLU A 22 5.36 -5.06 -4.95
N GLY A 23 5.41 -5.94 -5.95
CA GLY A 23 4.35 -6.90 -6.22
C GLY A 23 4.10 -7.89 -5.08
N LYS A 24 5.06 -8.07 -4.16
CA LYS A 24 4.85 -8.87 -2.94
C LYS A 24 3.65 -8.39 -2.12
N TYR A 25 3.40 -7.07 -2.10
CA TYR A 25 2.22 -6.46 -1.50
C TYR A 25 0.90 -7.01 -2.06
N TYR A 26 0.84 -7.32 -3.37
CA TYR A 26 -0.36 -7.85 -4.03
C TYR A 26 -0.38 -9.38 -4.07
N LEU A 27 0.77 -10.03 -4.07
CA LEU A 27 0.90 -11.49 -4.04
C LEU A 27 0.41 -12.07 -2.70
N LEU A 28 0.69 -11.39 -1.57
CA LEU A 28 0.30 -11.88 -0.25
C LEU A 28 -1.23 -12.00 -0.08
N PRO A 29 -2.04 -10.95 -0.32
CA PRO A 29 -3.50 -11.08 -0.25
C PRO A 29 -4.07 -12.07 -1.25
N LEU A 30 -3.44 -12.20 -2.43
CA LEU A 30 -3.84 -13.20 -3.43
C LEU A 30 -3.59 -14.62 -2.93
N PHE A 31 -2.41 -14.87 -2.35
CA PHE A 31 -2.09 -16.16 -1.73
C PHE A 31 -3.03 -16.48 -0.56
N GLU A 32 -3.22 -15.56 0.37
CA GLU A 32 -4.12 -15.72 1.52
C GLU A 32 -5.53 -16.07 1.03
N ASN A 33 -6.03 -15.37 0.02
CA ASN A 33 -7.35 -15.62 -0.55
C ASN A 33 -7.45 -17.00 -1.23
N LEU A 34 -6.46 -17.41 -2.02
CA LEU A 34 -6.45 -18.72 -2.67
C LEU A 34 -6.36 -19.87 -1.64
N ALA A 35 -5.60 -19.66 -0.56
CA ALA A 35 -5.41 -20.65 0.50
C ALA A 35 -6.67 -20.87 1.35
N THR A 36 -7.47 -19.83 1.56
CA THR A 36 -8.70 -19.90 2.38
C THR A 36 -9.97 -19.98 1.54
N SER A 37 -9.87 -20.13 0.22
CA SER A 37 -11.03 -20.16 -0.68
C SER A 37 -11.82 -21.47 -0.54
N ASP A 38 -13.15 -21.35 -0.54
CA ASP A 38 -14.08 -22.50 -0.58
C ASP A 38 -14.27 -23.06 -2.01
N ARG A 39 -13.64 -22.47 -3.04
CA ARG A 39 -13.74 -22.95 -4.42
C ARG A 39 -13.06 -24.30 -4.60
N SER A 40 -13.50 -25.04 -5.62
CA SER A 40 -12.88 -26.31 -5.96
C SER A 40 -11.46 -26.12 -6.49
N ALA A 41 -10.59 -27.09 -6.22
CA ALA A 41 -9.22 -27.16 -6.74
C ALA A 41 -9.16 -27.00 -8.27
N GLU A 42 -10.16 -27.51 -9.01
CA GLU A 42 -10.26 -27.34 -10.47
C GLU A 42 -10.25 -25.87 -10.91
N HIS A 43 -10.78 -24.96 -10.08
CA HIS A 43 -10.78 -23.52 -10.35
C HIS A 43 -9.53 -22.81 -9.81
N LEU A 44 -8.99 -23.28 -8.68
CA LEU A 44 -7.89 -22.60 -7.98
C LEU A 44 -6.50 -23.02 -8.47
N GLU A 45 -6.31 -24.30 -8.79
CA GLU A 45 -5.02 -24.85 -9.21
C GLU A 45 -4.46 -24.17 -10.47
N PRO A 46 -5.24 -23.93 -11.55
CA PRO A 46 -4.70 -23.25 -12.73
C PRO A 46 -4.15 -21.86 -12.39
N ILE A 47 -4.85 -21.11 -11.55
CA ILE A 47 -4.42 -19.77 -11.10
C ILE A 47 -3.12 -19.88 -10.29
N ALA A 48 -3.08 -20.77 -9.31
CA ALA A 48 -1.92 -20.95 -8.45
C ALA A 48 -0.68 -21.43 -9.22
N ARG A 49 -0.85 -22.32 -10.20
CA ARG A 49 0.24 -22.79 -11.07
C ARG A 49 0.79 -21.68 -11.96
N GLN A 50 -0.06 -20.82 -12.50
CA GLN A 50 0.41 -19.64 -13.25
C GLN A 50 1.14 -18.64 -12.36
N LEU A 51 0.68 -18.44 -11.11
CA LEU A 51 1.40 -17.61 -10.13
C LEU A 51 2.77 -18.19 -9.78
N ILE A 52 2.86 -19.49 -9.53
CA ILE A 52 4.14 -20.18 -9.28
C ILE A 52 5.12 -19.92 -10.43
N SER A 53 4.68 -20.14 -11.68
CA SER A 53 5.52 -19.90 -12.86
C SER A 53 5.91 -18.43 -13.02
N LEU A 54 5.01 -17.51 -12.72
CA LEU A 54 5.30 -16.07 -12.75
C LEU A 54 6.36 -15.68 -11.70
N ILE A 55 6.19 -16.12 -10.46
CA ILE A 55 7.09 -15.75 -9.35
C ILE A 55 8.46 -16.40 -9.51
N LYS A 56 8.54 -17.64 -10.03
CA LYS A 56 9.82 -18.27 -10.40
C LYS A 56 10.61 -17.38 -11.35
N ASN A 57 9.99 -16.93 -12.45
CA ASN A 57 10.66 -16.05 -13.39
C ASN A 57 11.02 -14.68 -12.79
N ILE A 58 10.20 -14.12 -11.89
CA ILE A 58 10.56 -12.88 -11.17
C ILE A 58 11.83 -13.09 -10.33
N ASN A 59 11.91 -14.19 -9.60
CA ASN A 59 13.07 -14.53 -8.77
C ASN A 59 14.31 -14.83 -9.63
N ASP A 60 14.15 -15.53 -10.75
CA ASP A 60 15.23 -15.86 -11.67
C ASP A 60 15.88 -14.60 -12.26
N ILE A 61 15.11 -13.53 -12.54
CA ILE A 61 15.69 -12.29 -13.07
C ILE A 61 16.60 -11.60 -12.04
N LYS A 62 16.32 -11.75 -10.75
CA LYS A 62 17.16 -11.21 -9.67
C LYS A 62 18.32 -12.12 -9.29
N ASN A 63 18.31 -13.37 -9.74
CA ASN A 63 19.38 -14.31 -9.43
C ASN A 63 20.65 -14.00 -10.27
N THR A 64 21.68 -13.50 -9.60
CA THR A 64 22.98 -13.17 -10.21
C THR A 64 23.81 -14.39 -10.60
N GLU A 65 23.47 -15.59 -10.11
CA GLU A 65 24.14 -16.85 -10.47
C GLU A 65 23.71 -17.35 -11.86
N LEU A 66 22.54 -16.91 -12.35
CA LEU A 66 22.05 -17.26 -13.68
C LEU A 66 22.76 -16.45 -14.76
N SER A 67 22.94 -17.06 -15.92
CA SER A 67 23.49 -16.36 -17.08
C SER A 67 22.57 -15.23 -17.55
N LEU A 68 23.14 -14.21 -18.17
CA LEU A 68 22.37 -13.09 -18.73
C LEU A 68 21.31 -13.54 -19.74
N LYS A 69 21.57 -14.64 -20.46
CA LYS A 69 20.61 -15.26 -21.38
C LYS A 69 19.40 -15.85 -20.65
N GLU A 70 19.62 -16.55 -19.55
CA GLU A 70 18.55 -17.12 -18.72
C GLU A 70 17.70 -16.03 -18.09
N ARG A 71 18.34 -14.98 -17.53
CA ARG A 71 17.64 -13.82 -16.98
C ARG A 71 16.80 -13.09 -18.04
N TYR A 72 17.32 -12.93 -19.25
CA TYR A 72 16.55 -12.32 -20.35
C TYR A 72 15.36 -13.19 -20.80
N GLU A 73 15.51 -14.51 -20.79
CA GLU A 73 14.40 -15.41 -21.07
C GLU A 73 13.33 -15.33 -19.98
N ALA A 74 13.73 -15.26 -18.71
CA ALA A 74 12.80 -15.07 -17.59
C ALA A 74 11.96 -13.78 -17.75
N ILE A 75 12.56 -12.66 -18.21
CA ILE A 75 11.82 -11.41 -18.53
C ILE A 75 10.72 -11.67 -19.57
N LYS A 76 11.01 -12.40 -20.65
CA LYS A 76 9.99 -12.73 -21.67
C LYS A 76 8.88 -13.60 -21.09
N GLN A 77 9.25 -14.59 -20.29
CA GLN A 77 8.31 -15.52 -19.69
C GLN A 77 7.41 -14.86 -18.63
N ILE A 78 7.84 -13.77 -17.99
CA ILE A 78 6.93 -12.96 -17.14
C ILE A 78 5.71 -12.49 -17.93
N SER A 79 5.90 -11.91 -19.12
CA SER A 79 4.79 -11.41 -19.92
C SER A 79 3.85 -12.54 -20.37
N VAL A 80 4.41 -13.71 -20.71
CA VAL A 80 3.64 -14.89 -21.12
C VAL A 80 2.81 -15.43 -19.95
N ASN A 81 3.45 -15.63 -18.80
CA ASN A 81 2.78 -16.16 -17.59
C ASN A 81 1.76 -15.17 -17.04
N TYR A 82 2.06 -13.86 -17.09
CA TYR A 82 1.08 -12.83 -16.72
C TYR A 82 -0.13 -12.85 -17.66
N SER A 83 0.08 -12.93 -18.98
CA SER A 83 -1.01 -13.06 -19.94
C SER A 83 -1.86 -14.31 -19.68
N ALA A 84 -1.24 -15.45 -19.39
CA ALA A 84 -1.94 -16.67 -19.01
C ALA A 84 -2.74 -16.50 -17.70
N LEU A 85 -2.11 -15.93 -16.67
CA LEU A 85 -2.76 -15.64 -15.39
C LEU A 85 -3.98 -14.72 -15.53
N THR A 86 -3.88 -13.66 -16.34
CA THR A 86 -5.01 -12.76 -16.60
C THR A 86 -6.15 -13.44 -17.35
N LYS A 87 -5.84 -14.44 -18.18
CA LYS A 87 -6.85 -15.27 -18.86
C LYS A 87 -7.56 -16.19 -17.87
N GLU A 88 -6.82 -16.94 -17.05
CA GLU A 88 -7.39 -17.86 -16.05
C GLU A 88 -8.28 -17.13 -15.03
N THR A 89 -7.88 -15.93 -14.62
CA THR A 89 -8.63 -15.12 -13.64
C THR A 89 -9.77 -14.31 -14.27
N GLY A 90 -9.89 -14.35 -15.60
CA GLY A 90 -10.81 -13.50 -16.36
C GLY A 90 -10.57 -12.00 -16.11
N ALA A 91 -9.33 -11.63 -15.76
CA ALA A 91 -8.90 -10.24 -15.59
C ALA A 91 -8.57 -9.56 -16.93
N ASN A 92 -8.68 -10.28 -18.05
CA ASN A 92 -8.46 -9.79 -19.40
C ASN A 92 -9.49 -10.39 -20.39
N GLY A 93 -9.62 -9.79 -21.58
CA GLY A 93 -10.56 -10.20 -22.64
C GLY A 93 -11.57 -9.11 -23.03
N ILE A 94 -12.16 -9.23 -24.24
CA ILE A 94 -13.07 -8.22 -24.81
C ILE A 94 -14.30 -8.04 -23.92
N LEU A 95 -14.95 -9.14 -23.51
CA LEU A 95 -16.13 -9.09 -22.64
C LEU A 95 -15.81 -8.44 -21.28
N TYR A 96 -14.65 -8.75 -20.71
CA TYR A 96 -14.19 -8.13 -19.48
C TYR A 96 -13.96 -6.62 -19.67
N LYS A 97 -13.26 -6.22 -20.74
CA LYS A 97 -13.01 -4.81 -21.07
C LYS A 97 -14.31 -4.04 -21.28
N SER A 98 -15.29 -4.61 -21.98
CA SER A 98 -16.62 -4.02 -22.17
C SER A 98 -17.39 -3.89 -20.86
N ARG A 99 -17.41 -4.95 -20.01
CA ARG A 99 -18.03 -4.88 -18.68
C ARG A 99 -17.36 -3.83 -17.81
N GLN A 100 -16.04 -3.75 -17.84
CA GLN A 100 -15.28 -2.76 -17.09
C GLN A 100 -15.56 -1.33 -17.59
N ALA A 101 -15.67 -1.13 -18.91
CA ALA A 101 -16.03 0.16 -19.50
C ALA A 101 -17.43 0.60 -19.06
N LEU A 102 -18.42 -0.30 -19.10
CA LEU A 102 -19.79 -0.02 -18.62
C LEU A 102 -19.82 0.30 -17.13
N LEU A 103 -19.12 -0.48 -16.30
CA LEU A 103 -19.01 -0.22 -14.87
C LEU A 103 -18.29 1.09 -14.56
N ASN A 104 -17.27 1.45 -15.35
CA ASN A 104 -16.56 2.72 -15.22
C ASN A 104 -17.46 3.91 -15.62
N LEU A 105 -18.23 3.78 -16.71
CA LEU A 105 -19.16 4.81 -17.15
C LEU A 105 -20.30 5.00 -16.14
N GLY A 106 -20.94 3.91 -15.70
CA GLY A 106 -21.94 3.95 -14.64
C GLY A 106 -21.36 4.50 -13.33
N GLY A 107 -20.12 4.11 -13.00
CA GLY A 107 -19.39 4.62 -11.83
C GLY A 107 -19.15 6.12 -11.94
N PHE A 108 -18.76 6.61 -13.12
CA PHE A 108 -18.59 8.05 -13.33
C PHE A 108 -19.90 8.82 -13.16
N ILE A 109 -21.02 8.32 -13.69
CA ILE A 109 -22.34 8.95 -13.54
C ILE A 109 -22.75 9.00 -12.06
N ILE A 110 -22.64 7.87 -11.35
CA ILE A 110 -22.92 7.81 -9.90
C ILE A 110 -21.95 8.70 -9.13
N GLY A 111 -20.68 8.72 -9.52
CA GLY A 111 -19.64 9.60 -8.98
C GLY A 111 -20.02 11.08 -9.11
N LEU A 112 -20.54 11.53 -10.26
CA LEU A 112 -20.99 12.90 -10.41
C LEU A 112 -22.18 13.22 -9.49
N ILE A 113 -23.17 12.34 -9.42
CA ILE A 113 -24.35 12.52 -8.56
C ILE A 113 -23.94 12.60 -7.09
N THR A 114 -23.17 11.62 -6.62
CA THR A 114 -22.65 11.57 -5.25
C THR A 114 -21.67 12.70 -4.96
N GLY A 115 -20.91 13.17 -5.95
CA GLY A 115 -20.07 14.36 -5.87
C GLY A 115 -20.91 15.62 -5.60
N ILE A 116 -22.01 15.83 -6.33
CA ILE A 116 -22.90 16.97 -6.08
C ILE A 116 -23.48 16.91 -4.65
N PHE A 117 -23.97 15.73 -4.22
CA PHE A 117 -24.43 15.55 -2.84
C PHE A 117 -23.31 15.79 -1.81
N GLY A 118 -22.13 15.27 -2.07
CA GLY A 118 -20.95 15.46 -1.24
C GLY A 118 -20.57 16.93 -1.12
N ALA A 119 -20.64 17.70 -2.21
CA ALA A 119 -20.39 19.13 -2.21
C ALA A 119 -21.35 19.88 -1.29
N VAL A 120 -22.65 19.56 -1.35
CA VAL A 120 -23.66 20.15 -0.47
C VAL A 120 -23.37 19.81 1.00
N VAL A 121 -23.14 18.53 1.30
CA VAL A 121 -22.85 18.06 2.67
C VAL A 121 -21.57 18.69 3.22
N GLY A 122 -20.50 18.74 2.41
CA GLY A 122 -19.23 19.33 2.80
C GLY A 122 -19.33 20.83 3.03
N SER A 123 -20.05 21.55 2.15
CA SER A 123 -20.31 23.00 2.29
C SER A 123 -21.01 23.29 3.61
N ILE A 124 -22.08 22.57 3.93
CA ILE A 124 -22.86 22.77 5.15
C ILE A 124 -22.00 22.43 6.37
N SER A 125 -21.33 21.28 6.37
CA SER A 125 -20.53 20.80 7.51
C SER A 125 -19.43 21.79 7.92
N LEU A 126 -18.64 22.27 6.95
CA LEU A 126 -17.57 23.22 7.26
C LEU A 126 -18.07 24.63 7.53
N THR A 127 -19.19 25.05 6.93
CA THR A 127 -19.79 26.35 7.24
C THR A 127 -20.36 26.38 8.66
N VAL A 128 -21.02 25.31 9.10
CA VAL A 128 -21.50 25.18 10.49
C VAL A 128 -20.32 25.18 11.46
N SER A 129 -19.25 24.45 11.16
CA SER A 129 -18.01 24.47 11.95
C SER A 129 -17.40 25.88 12.04
N ASP A 130 -17.37 26.63 10.93
CA ASP A 130 -16.88 28.01 10.94
C ASP A 130 -17.73 28.94 11.81
N ILE A 131 -19.06 28.83 11.71
CA ILE A 131 -19.99 29.62 12.53
C ILE A 131 -19.81 29.29 14.02
N MET A 132 -19.73 28.00 14.37
CA MET A 132 -19.54 27.55 15.75
C MET A 132 -18.20 28.02 16.34
N ASN A 133 -17.18 28.20 15.51
CA ASN A 133 -15.85 28.64 15.92
C ASN A 133 -15.63 30.16 15.75
N TYR A 134 -16.69 30.94 15.48
CA TYR A 134 -16.63 32.39 15.24
C TYR A 134 -15.64 32.82 14.14
N ARG A 135 -15.51 32.02 13.08
CA ARG A 135 -14.63 32.27 11.93
C ARG A 135 -15.43 32.75 10.72
N LEU A 136 -14.74 33.39 9.77
CA LEU A 136 -15.31 33.66 8.44
C LEU A 136 -15.72 32.33 7.76
N PRO A 137 -16.87 32.29 7.06
CA PRO A 137 -17.45 31.07 6.49
C PRO A 137 -16.73 30.60 5.21
N THR A 138 -15.40 30.60 5.20
CA THR A 138 -14.59 30.14 4.07
C THR A 138 -14.69 28.63 3.86
N GLY A 139 -15.24 27.91 4.85
CA GLY A 139 -15.58 26.50 4.81
C GLY A 139 -16.61 26.14 3.75
N LEU A 140 -17.42 27.10 3.27
CA LEU A 140 -18.35 26.87 2.16
C LEU A 140 -17.62 26.32 0.92
N PHE A 141 -16.61 27.03 0.42
CA PHE A 141 -15.91 26.66 -0.82
C PHE A 141 -15.01 25.44 -0.62
N ILE A 142 -14.27 25.41 0.50
CA ILE A 142 -13.37 24.28 0.84
C ILE A 142 -14.21 23.01 1.03
N GLY A 143 -15.33 23.12 1.72
CA GLY A 143 -16.25 22.02 1.99
C GLY A 143 -16.94 21.54 0.71
N ALA A 144 -17.39 22.46 -0.15
CA ALA A 144 -17.95 22.12 -1.46
C ALA A 144 -16.95 21.32 -2.30
N PHE A 145 -15.72 21.82 -2.42
CA PHE A 145 -14.70 21.20 -3.26
C PHE A 145 -14.28 19.83 -2.72
N THR A 146 -13.91 19.74 -1.44
CA THR A 146 -13.51 18.47 -0.82
C THR A 146 -14.65 17.46 -0.84
N GLY A 147 -15.86 17.89 -0.48
CA GLY A 147 -17.05 17.05 -0.51
C GLY A 147 -17.36 16.52 -1.91
N PHE A 148 -17.18 17.35 -2.95
CA PHE A 148 -17.31 16.93 -4.34
C PHE A 148 -16.31 15.83 -4.70
N VAL A 149 -15.03 16.05 -4.39
CA VAL A 149 -13.95 15.09 -4.70
C VAL A 149 -14.18 13.76 -3.97
N VAL A 150 -14.47 13.80 -2.67
CA VAL A 150 -14.76 12.61 -1.86
C VAL A 150 -15.98 11.86 -2.43
N GLY A 151 -17.08 12.58 -2.69
CA GLY A 151 -18.29 12.00 -3.27
C GLY A 151 -18.01 11.32 -4.61
N LEU A 152 -17.27 11.98 -5.49
CA LEU A 152 -16.87 11.43 -6.79
C LEU A 152 -16.05 10.15 -6.66
N VAL A 153 -15.05 10.13 -5.76
CA VAL A 153 -14.22 8.93 -5.52
C VAL A 153 -15.06 7.77 -5.00
N ILE A 154 -15.93 8.02 -4.02
CA ILE A 154 -16.78 6.99 -3.41
C ILE A 154 -17.81 6.47 -4.44
N GLY A 155 -18.54 7.36 -5.11
CA GLY A 155 -19.56 6.99 -6.09
C GLY A 155 -19.00 6.20 -7.28
N LYS A 156 -17.80 6.52 -7.74
CA LYS A 156 -17.11 5.78 -8.81
C LYS A 156 -16.87 4.30 -8.46
N ARG A 157 -16.78 3.98 -7.16
CA ARG A 157 -16.53 2.61 -6.68
C ARG A 157 -17.80 1.78 -6.49
N VAL A 158 -18.96 2.43 -6.39
CA VAL A 158 -20.24 1.76 -6.08
C VAL A 158 -20.54 0.62 -7.06
N PRO A 159 -20.51 0.80 -8.40
CA PRO A 159 -20.83 -0.29 -9.32
C PRO A 159 -19.85 -1.46 -9.24
N HIS A 160 -18.55 -1.18 -9.08
CA HIS A 160 -17.53 -2.21 -8.98
C HIS A 160 -17.66 -3.04 -7.71
N SER A 161 -18.18 -2.43 -6.65
CA SER A 161 -18.23 -3.07 -5.35
C SER A 161 -19.51 -3.86 -5.11
N LEU A 162 -20.65 -3.36 -5.61
CA LEU A 162 -21.95 -4.02 -5.43
C LEU A 162 -22.22 -5.13 -6.46
N LEU A 163 -21.62 -5.07 -7.65
CA LEU A 163 -21.93 -5.98 -8.77
C LEU A 163 -20.89 -7.10 -8.97
N LYS A 164 -19.91 -7.24 -8.07
CA LYS A 164 -18.86 -8.27 -8.14
C LYS A 164 -18.75 -8.97 -6.79
N GLU A 165 -18.70 -10.31 -6.82
CA GLU A 165 -18.35 -11.13 -5.66
C GLU A 165 -16.99 -10.71 -5.08
N GLY A 166 -16.88 -10.64 -3.76
CA GLY A 166 -15.69 -10.12 -3.06
C GLY A 166 -14.41 -10.86 -3.44
N GLU A 167 -14.46 -12.19 -3.51
CA GLU A 167 -13.31 -13.03 -3.87
C GLU A 167 -12.87 -12.81 -5.33
N THR A 168 -13.79 -12.88 -6.28
CA THR A 168 -13.50 -12.60 -7.70
C THR A 168 -12.97 -11.18 -7.90
N ARG A 169 -13.46 -10.22 -7.11
CA ARG A 169 -13.00 -8.82 -7.12
C ARG A 169 -11.57 -8.72 -6.61
N LEU A 170 -11.23 -9.39 -5.50
CA LEU A 170 -9.88 -9.44 -4.93
C LEU A 170 -8.91 -10.04 -5.93
N ILE A 171 -9.17 -11.25 -6.43
CA ILE A 171 -8.26 -11.96 -7.36
C ILE A 171 -7.96 -11.10 -8.59
N ARG A 172 -9.00 -10.55 -9.23
CA ARG A 172 -8.79 -9.71 -10.42
C ARG A 172 -8.09 -8.40 -10.11
N HIS A 173 -8.31 -7.84 -8.92
CA HIS A 173 -7.65 -6.62 -8.51
C HIS A 173 -6.16 -6.84 -8.28
N THR A 174 -5.80 -7.84 -7.45
CA THR A 174 -4.40 -8.14 -7.13
C THR A 174 -3.62 -8.51 -8.39
N VAL A 175 -4.18 -9.36 -9.25
CA VAL A 175 -3.55 -9.73 -10.54
C VAL A 175 -3.31 -8.51 -11.41
N ARG A 176 -4.29 -7.60 -11.56
CA ARG A 176 -4.10 -6.37 -12.35
C ARG A 176 -3.06 -5.42 -11.76
N LYS A 177 -2.91 -5.39 -10.43
CA LYS A 177 -1.91 -4.56 -9.77
C LYS A 177 -0.50 -5.18 -9.84
N LEU A 178 -0.37 -6.48 -10.12
CA LEU A 178 0.95 -7.06 -10.44
C LEU A 178 1.56 -6.41 -11.69
N GLU A 179 0.75 -6.08 -12.70
CA GLU A 179 1.23 -5.36 -13.89
C GLU A 179 1.90 -4.05 -13.55
N THR A 180 1.30 -3.27 -12.64
CA THR A 180 1.88 -2.00 -12.19
C THR A 180 3.18 -2.21 -11.42
N SER A 181 3.36 -3.35 -10.74
CA SER A 181 4.61 -3.64 -10.05
C SER A 181 5.75 -4.09 -10.98
N PHE A 182 5.47 -4.53 -12.22
CA PHE A 182 6.53 -4.92 -13.14
C PHE A 182 7.41 -3.75 -13.58
N GLU A 183 6.89 -2.53 -13.55
CA GLU A 183 7.71 -1.34 -13.78
C GLU A 183 8.77 -1.20 -12.68
N SER A 184 8.37 -1.25 -11.40
CA SER A 184 9.31 -1.26 -10.27
C SER A 184 10.35 -2.39 -10.34
N LEU A 185 9.93 -3.58 -10.81
CA LEU A 185 10.82 -4.71 -11.02
C LEU A 185 11.88 -4.37 -12.08
N LEU A 186 11.47 -3.89 -13.25
CA LEU A 186 12.39 -3.54 -14.32
C LEU A 186 13.35 -2.42 -13.92
N THR A 187 12.86 -1.40 -13.21
CA THR A 187 13.68 -0.33 -12.62
C THR A 187 14.76 -0.91 -11.69
N SER A 188 14.39 -1.84 -10.79
CA SER A 188 15.35 -2.48 -9.88
C SER A 188 16.40 -3.36 -10.57
N ILE A 189 16.13 -3.82 -11.79
CA ILE A 189 17.07 -4.64 -12.58
C ILE A 189 18.03 -3.77 -13.37
N GLN A 190 17.55 -2.63 -13.87
CA GLN A 190 18.33 -1.70 -14.69
C GLN A 190 19.34 -0.91 -13.87
N HIS A 191 19.09 -0.73 -12.58
CA HIS A 191 19.90 0.11 -11.71
C HIS A 191 20.02 -0.47 -10.30
N ASP A 192 21.25 -0.48 -9.78
CA ASP A 192 21.55 -0.96 -8.43
C ASP A 192 21.37 0.17 -7.40
N TYR A 193 20.11 0.39 -7.01
CA TYR A 193 19.75 1.35 -5.97
C TYR A 193 20.31 0.96 -4.61
N MET A 194 20.61 -0.31 -4.38
CA MET A 194 21.12 -0.78 -3.10
C MET A 194 22.53 -0.23 -2.87
N GLU A 195 23.40 -0.38 -3.86
CA GLU A 195 24.75 0.18 -3.81
C GLU A 195 24.76 1.71 -3.89
N GLU A 196 23.89 2.34 -4.70
CA GLU A 196 23.77 3.82 -4.73
C GLU A 196 23.46 4.39 -3.34
N ILE A 197 22.45 3.86 -2.65
CA ILE A 197 22.05 4.38 -1.34
C ILE A 197 23.12 4.08 -0.29
N LYS A 198 23.79 2.92 -0.33
CA LYS A 198 24.93 2.65 0.57
C LYS A 198 26.03 3.70 0.39
N ASP A 199 26.38 4.00 -0.86
CA ASP A 199 27.38 5.01 -1.21
C ASP A 199 26.97 6.42 -0.76
N GLU A 200 25.71 6.79 -0.96
CA GLU A 200 25.15 8.06 -0.50
C GLU A 200 25.26 8.16 1.02
N VAL A 201 24.78 7.14 1.74
CA VAL A 201 24.77 7.13 3.21
C VAL A 201 26.18 7.14 3.79
N LEU A 202 27.10 6.35 3.23
CA LEU A 202 28.51 6.33 3.62
C LEU A 202 29.15 7.72 3.49
N LYS A 203 28.89 8.41 2.38
CA LYS A 203 29.45 9.76 2.13
C LYS A 203 28.80 10.80 3.03
N GLU A 204 27.47 10.80 3.12
CA GLU A 204 26.73 11.87 3.78
C GLU A 204 26.69 11.77 5.31
N TYR A 205 26.61 10.56 5.87
CA TYR A 205 26.42 10.36 7.32
C TYR A 205 27.65 9.80 8.03
N PHE A 206 28.57 9.19 7.28
CA PHE A 206 29.79 8.59 7.84
C PHE A 206 31.08 9.23 7.29
N SER A 207 30.99 10.28 6.46
CA SER A 207 32.14 10.97 5.86
C SER A 207 33.13 10.03 5.14
N GLY A 208 32.64 8.93 4.57
CA GLY A 208 33.48 7.91 3.92
C GLY A 208 34.09 6.87 4.88
N ASN A 209 33.77 6.89 6.17
CA ASN A 209 34.28 5.91 7.14
C ASN A 209 33.56 4.56 6.99
N ALA A 210 34.17 3.66 6.23
CA ALA A 210 33.63 2.32 5.96
C ALA A 210 33.50 1.44 7.22
N GLU A 211 34.37 1.60 8.21
CA GLU A 211 34.32 0.79 9.44
C GLU A 211 33.08 1.13 10.27
N GLN A 212 32.83 2.42 10.49
CA GLN A 212 31.64 2.88 11.19
C GLN A 212 30.35 2.56 10.42
N PHE A 213 30.40 2.71 9.10
CA PHE A 213 29.26 2.34 8.25
C PHE A 213 28.94 0.85 8.35
N ASN A 214 29.94 -0.03 8.27
CA ASN A 214 29.75 -1.47 8.42
C ASN A 214 29.22 -1.84 9.83
N ALA A 215 29.69 -1.14 10.87
CA ALA A 215 29.14 -1.31 12.22
C ALA A 215 27.65 -0.88 12.27
N PHE A 216 27.29 0.23 11.63
CA PHE A 216 25.91 0.69 11.51
C PHE A 216 25.02 -0.34 10.80
N LEU A 217 25.49 -0.92 9.69
CA LEU A 217 24.70 -1.89 8.92
C LEU A 217 24.23 -3.08 9.76
N ILE A 218 25.07 -3.54 10.69
CA ILE A 218 24.78 -4.70 11.54
C ILE A 218 24.06 -4.29 12.84
N ALA A 219 24.32 -3.08 13.33
CA ALA A 219 23.75 -2.57 14.57
C ALA A 219 22.22 -2.39 14.48
N LYS A 220 21.54 -2.59 15.61
CA LYS A 220 20.12 -2.27 15.74
C LYS A 220 19.92 -0.75 15.74
N GLN A 221 19.02 -0.30 14.88
CA GLN A 221 18.64 1.09 14.65
C GLN A 221 17.17 1.25 14.96
N LYS A 222 16.82 2.38 15.57
CA LYS A 222 15.44 2.77 15.82
C LYS A 222 14.88 3.51 14.62
N TYR A 223 13.64 3.22 14.29
CA TYR A 223 12.86 3.99 13.34
C TYR A 223 11.41 4.11 13.81
N GLU A 224 10.71 5.08 13.25
CA GLU A 224 9.33 5.39 13.62
C GLU A 224 8.46 5.37 12.38
N ILE A 225 7.28 4.78 12.49
CA ILE A 225 6.20 4.98 11.54
C ILE A 225 5.24 5.98 12.18
N LEU A 226 5.00 7.08 11.48
CA LEU A 226 4.28 8.23 12.00
C LEU A 226 3.02 8.46 11.18
N GLY A 227 1.97 8.88 11.88
CA GLY A 227 0.72 9.34 11.29
C GLY A 227 0.49 10.80 11.64
N ILE A 228 0.13 11.61 10.65
CA ILE A 228 -0.28 13.01 10.82
C ILE A 228 -1.68 13.18 10.26
N GLU A 229 -2.51 14.01 10.89
CA GLU A 229 -3.86 14.28 10.37
C GLU A 229 -3.75 15.01 9.02
N ALA A 230 -4.42 14.48 8.00
CA ALA A 230 -4.33 15.05 6.66
C ALA A 230 -5.08 16.39 6.59
N GLU A 231 -4.36 17.45 6.27
CA GLU A 231 -4.92 18.81 6.10
C GLU A 231 -5.29 19.11 4.63
N PHE A 232 -4.71 18.37 3.67
CA PHE A 232 -4.95 18.51 2.24
C PHE A 232 -4.81 19.98 1.75
N LEU A 233 -5.92 20.68 1.47
CA LEU A 233 -5.95 22.07 0.98
C LEU A 233 -6.16 23.11 2.08
N SER A 234 -6.45 22.70 3.33
CA SER A 234 -6.70 23.63 4.42
C SER A 234 -6.61 22.96 5.79
N PRO A 235 -6.02 23.61 6.81
CA PRO A 235 -6.07 23.15 8.20
C PRO A 235 -7.49 22.89 8.72
N LYS A 236 -8.52 23.45 8.08
CA LYS A 236 -9.94 23.18 8.40
C LYS A 236 -10.39 21.75 8.11
N LEU A 237 -9.62 21.00 7.31
CA LEU A 237 -9.89 19.61 6.94
C LEU A 237 -9.12 18.61 7.82
N LYS A 238 -8.32 19.10 8.77
CA LYS A 238 -7.57 18.26 9.72
C LYS A 238 -8.52 17.25 10.38
N GLY A 239 -8.17 15.96 10.34
CA GLY A 239 -8.99 14.86 10.87
C GLY A 239 -10.27 14.56 10.07
N SER A 240 -10.42 15.09 8.85
CA SER A 240 -11.58 14.83 7.98
C SER A 240 -11.29 13.88 6.83
N LEU A 241 -10.01 13.76 6.43
CA LEU A 241 -9.58 12.94 5.29
C LEU A 241 -8.64 11.80 5.72
N GLY A 242 -8.63 11.48 7.01
CA GLY A 242 -7.77 10.47 7.61
C GLY A 242 -6.37 10.99 7.88
N HIS A 243 -5.41 10.07 7.89
CA HIS A 243 -4.03 10.33 8.27
C HIS A 243 -3.04 10.07 7.12
N HIS A 244 -2.06 10.96 6.95
CA HIS A 244 -0.87 10.70 6.13
C HIS A 244 0.13 9.87 6.93
N SER A 245 0.68 8.82 6.33
CA SER A 245 1.62 7.91 6.96
C SER A 245 3.01 8.02 6.33
N PHE A 246 4.06 8.02 7.16
CA PHE A 246 5.45 8.03 6.71
C PHE A 246 6.38 7.31 7.69
N ILE A 247 7.56 6.91 7.23
CA ILE A 247 8.62 6.38 8.10
C ILE A 247 9.69 7.47 8.30
N LYS A 248 10.20 7.58 9.53
CA LYS A 248 11.25 8.51 9.95
C LYS A 248 12.34 7.78 10.73
N PHE A 249 13.60 8.07 10.44
CA PHE A 249 14.75 7.61 11.25
C PHE A 249 15.96 8.52 11.08
N THR A 250 16.91 8.38 12.00
CA THR A 250 18.22 9.05 11.97
C THR A 250 19.29 8.02 11.63
N ILE A 251 20.35 8.46 10.96
CA ILE A 251 21.54 7.64 10.69
C ILE A 251 22.72 8.25 11.44
N ASN A 252 23.50 7.41 12.13
CA ASN A 252 24.69 7.83 12.88
C ASN A 252 24.42 8.94 13.92
N ASP A 253 23.26 8.87 14.59
CA ASP A 253 22.79 9.86 15.56
C ASP A 253 22.74 11.33 15.04
N VAL A 254 22.73 11.52 13.72
CA VAL A 254 22.57 12.83 13.07
C VAL A 254 21.10 13.24 13.12
N VAL A 255 20.70 13.94 14.19
CA VAL A 255 19.30 14.29 14.49
C VAL A 255 18.76 15.40 13.59
N ASP A 256 19.61 16.31 13.12
CA ASP A 256 19.26 17.46 12.29
C ASP A 256 19.01 17.10 10.82
N LYS A 257 19.32 15.86 10.42
CA LYS A 257 19.11 15.35 9.06
C LYS A 257 18.41 13.98 9.06
N PRO A 258 17.14 13.89 9.51
CA PRO A 258 16.41 12.64 9.47
C PRO A 258 16.16 12.20 8.02
N LYS A 259 16.18 10.89 7.78
CA LYS A 259 15.68 10.31 6.53
C LYS A 259 14.18 10.08 6.67
N LEU A 260 13.43 10.49 5.65
CA LEU A 260 12.00 10.24 5.51
C LEU A 260 11.74 9.31 4.34
N ILE A 261 10.77 8.42 4.52
CA ILE A 261 10.20 7.59 3.47
C ILE A 261 8.70 7.89 3.45
N GLU A 262 8.25 8.56 2.39
CA GLU A 262 6.85 8.96 2.26
C GLU A 262 6.41 9.17 0.81
N LEU A 263 5.10 9.11 0.59
CA LEU A 263 4.48 9.44 -0.68
C LEU A 263 3.89 10.85 -0.64
N GLY A 264 4.44 11.77 -1.43
CA GLY A 264 3.90 13.11 -1.60
C GLY A 264 4.86 14.21 -1.16
N ILE A 265 4.34 15.26 -0.52
CA ILE A 265 5.12 16.42 -0.08
C ILE A 265 5.87 16.04 1.20
N PRO A 266 7.18 16.37 1.31
CA PRO A 266 7.96 16.03 2.50
C PRO A 266 7.36 16.56 3.80
N SER A 267 7.26 15.71 4.82
CA SER A 267 6.75 16.04 6.16
C SER A 267 7.85 16.58 7.10
N ASN A 268 8.95 17.10 6.53
CA ASN A 268 10.16 17.51 7.26
C ASN A 268 9.90 18.52 8.39
N ASP A 269 8.91 19.41 8.22
CA ASP A 269 8.61 20.49 9.17
C ASP A 269 7.52 20.10 10.19
N VAL A 270 6.98 18.88 10.13
CA VAL A 270 5.86 18.46 10.98
C VAL A 270 6.37 17.99 12.35
N THR A 271 5.94 18.69 13.40
CA THR A 271 6.30 18.38 14.79
C THR A 271 5.20 17.69 15.58
N GLU A 272 3.95 17.72 15.08
CA GLU A 272 2.80 17.10 15.74
C GLU A 272 2.40 15.80 15.05
N PHE A 273 2.50 14.68 15.78
CA PHE A 273 2.11 13.36 15.30
C PHE A 273 0.82 12.93 16.00
N SER A 274 -0.17 12.50 15.21
CA SER A 274 -1.43 11.96 15.74
C SER A 274 -1.35 10.46 16.01
N GLN A 275 -0.40 9.76 15.39
CA GLN A 275 -0.10 8.36 15.64
C GLN A 275 1.41 8.13 15.55
N GLN A 276 1.93 7.21 16.36
CA GLN A 276 3.35 6.88 16.40
C GLN A 276 3.54 5.40 16.71
N GLU A 277 4.38 4.75 15.93
CA GLU A 277 4.79 3.37 16.08
C GLU A 277 6.32 3.30 16.01
N SER A 278 6.98 3.04 17.15
CA SER A 278 8.44 2.91 17.21
C SER A 278 8.87 1.44 17.05
N ARG A 279 9.91 1.22 16.24
CA ARG A 279 10.44 -0.12 15.92
C ARG A 279 11.97 -0.12 15.91
N GLU A 280 12.53 -1.34 15.91
CA GLU A 280 13.97 -1.56 15.78
C GLU A 280 14.27 -2.58 14.68
N THR A 281 15.24 -2.25 13.81
CA THR A 281 15.73 -3.15 12.77
C THR A 281 17.23 -2.93 12.53
N THR A 282 17.88 -3.62 11.60
CA THR A 282 19.31 -3.40 11.32
C THR A 282 19.52 -2.19 10.41
N GLY A 283 20.71 -1.58 10.44
CA GLY A 283 21.05 -0.51 9.50
C GLY A 283 20.92 -0.96 8.04
N GLU A 284 21.33 -2.18 7.72
CA GLU A 284 21.15 -2.79 6.39
C GLU A 284 19.68 -2.79 5.95
N GLN A 285 18.77 -3.12 6.86
CA GLN A 285 17.35 -3.14 6.59
C GLN A 285 16.78 -1.74 6.33
N LEU A 286 17.26 -0.71 7.03
CA LEU A 286 16.92 0.68 6.74
C LEU A 286 17.41 1.12 5.35
N ILE A 287 18.60 0.68 4.94
CA ILE A 287 19.08 0.96 3.57
C ILE A 287 18.21 0.24 2.54
N ARG A 288 17.79 -1.02 2.78
CA ARG A 288 16.84 -1.73 1.90
C ARG A 288 15.51 -0.98 1.77
N MET A 289 14.98 -0.43 2.88
CA MET A 289 13.78 0.42 2.84
C MET A 289 13.99 1.68 1.98
N LEU A 290 15.16 2.34 2.09
CA LEU A 290 15.50 3.51 1.27
C LEU A 290 15.67 3.17 -0.21
N ALA A 291 16.30 2.04 -0.54
CA ALA A 291 16.42 1.58 -1.92
C ALA A 291 15.04 1.30 -2.52
N MET A 292 14.16 0.61 -1.77
CA MET A 292 12.78 0.40 -2.20
C MET A 292 12.01 1.72 -2.34
N HIS A 293 12.21 2.66 -1.41
CA HIS A 293 11.63 4.00 -1.50
C HIS A 293 12.04 4.69 -2.81
N LYS A 294 13.33 4.65 -3.16
CA LYS A 294 13.87 5.23 -4.40
C LYS A 294 13.28 4.59 -5.65
N ILE A 295 13.20 3.26 -5.70
CA ILE A 295 12.55 2.51 -6.79
C ILE A 295 11.10 2.96 -6.97
N LEU A 296 10.35 3.07 -5.87
CA LEU A 296 8.94 3.49 -5.92
C LEU A 296 8.80 4.98 -6.24
N GLN A 297 9.73 5.84 -5.84
CA GLN A 297 9.68 7.26 -6.20
C GLN A 297 9.71 7.46 -7.71
N GLU A 298 10.53 6.73 -8.46
CA GLU A 298 10.53 6.86 -9.94
C GLU A 298 9.15 6.60 -10.56
N GLN A 299 8.37 5.72 -9.93
CA GLN A 299 7.03 5.37 -10.39
C GLN A 299 5.95 6.32 -9.87
N TYR A 300 6.05 6.75 -8.62
CA TYR A 300 5.00 7.43 -7.86
C TYR A 300 5.28 8.90 -7.52
N GLU A 301 6.41 9.47 -7.96
CA GLU A 301 6.73 10.87 -7.68
C GLU A 301 5.83 11.83 -8.46
N VAL A 302 5.30 12.83 -7.72
CA VAL A 302 4.46 13.89 -8.27
C VAL A 302 5.35 14.96 -8.90
N ARG A 303 5.80 14.71 -10.13
CA ARG A 303 6.45 15.72 -10.99
C ARG A 303 5.47 16.21 -12.05
N LEU A 304 5.63 17.45 -12.53
CA LEU A 304 4.85 17.98 -13.66
C LEU A 304 4.91 17.05 -14.88
N SER A 305 6.08 16.44 -15.15
CA SER A 305 6.28 15.46 -16.22
C SER A 305 5.56 14.13 -16.00
N ASN A 306 5.20 13.80 -14.76
CA ASN A 306 4.63 12.52 -14.35
C ASN A 306 3.19 12.63 -13.79
N ILE A 307 2.61 13.83 -13.75
CA ILE A 307 1.37 14.10 -13.01
C ILE A 307 0.18 13.29 -13.51
N LEU A 308 0.05 13.11 -14.84
CA LEU A 308 -1.00 12.28 -15.43
C LEU A 308 -0.85 10.80 -15.04
N LYS A 309 0.39 10.29 -15.05
CA LYS A 309 0.69 8.92 -14.65
C LYS A 309 0.40 8.71 -13.16
N PHE A 310 0.82 9.65 -12.32
CA PHE A 310 0.52 9.64 -10.89
C PHE A 310 -1.00 9.53 -10.64
N TYR A 311 -1.81 10.39 -11.26
CA TYR A 311 -3.27 10.34 -11.09
C TYR A 311 -3.92 9.07 -11.63
N ASN A 312 -3.32 8.42 -12.64
CA ASN A 312 -3.79 7.12 -13.13
C ASN A 312 -3.44 5.97 -12.17
N LEU A 313 -2.37 6.11 -11.40
CA LEU A 313 -1.91 5.11 -10.43
C LEU A 313 -2.51 5.30 -9.04
N TYR A 314 -2.69 6.55 -8.61
CA TYR A 314 -3.18 6.90 -7.28
C TYR A 314 -4.64 6.52 -7.10
N GLU A 315 -4.92 5.79 -6.03
CA GLU A 315 -6.27 5.35 -5.71
C GLU A 315 -6.46 5.30 -4.20
N VAL A 316 -7.25 6.21 -3.62
CA VAL A 316 -7.44 6.34 -2.17
C VAL A 316 -7.79 5.00 -1.51
N GLY A 317 -7.07 4.57 -0.49
CA GLY A 317 -7.29 3.28 0.19
C GLY A 317 -6.73 2.04 -0.52
N ILE A 318 -6.18 2.18 -1.73
CA ILE A 318 -5.66 1.07 -2.56
C ILE A 318 -4.21 1.30 -2.98
N ASN A 319 -3.90 2.53 -3.39
CA ASN A 319 -2.57 2.99 -3.72
C ASN A 319 -2.45 4.47 -3.27
N ASP A 320 -2.35 4.63 -1.96
CA ASP A 320 -2.22 5.87 -1.21
C ASP A 320 -0.98 5.86 -0.30
N CYS A 321 -0.75 6.95 0.44
CA CYS A 321 0.42 7.08 1.32
C CYS A 321 0.50 5.97 2.37
N HIS A 322 -0.64 5.48 2.87
CA HIS A 322 -0.66 4.37 3.81
C HIS A 322 -0.20 3.06 3.16
N THR A 323 -0.80 2.68 2.00
CA THR A 323 -0.33 1.48 1.27
C THR A 323 1.11 1.61 0.79
N TYR A 324 1.60 2.82 0.56
CA TYR A 324 2.98 3.06 0.14
C TYR A 324 3.97 2.59 1.21
N ILE A 325 3.69 2.90 2.48
CA ILE A 325 4.48 2.41 3.61
C ILE A 325 4.41 0.88 3.71
N ASP A 326 3.22 0.30 3.61
CA ASP A 326 3.06 -1.16 3.64
C ASP A 326 3.81 -1.86 2.50
N LYS A 327 3.80 -1.28 1.29
CA LYS A 327 4.55 -1.81 0.14
C LYS A 327 6.04 -1.84 0.43
N ILE A 328 6.59 -0.79 1.03
CA ILE A 328 8.01 -0.73 1.39
C ILE A 328 8.31 -1.80 2.43
N LEU A 329 7.58 -1.82 3.54
CA LEU A 329 7.78 -2.78 4.64
C LEU A 329 7.69 -4.22 4.15
N ILE A 330 6.62 -4.58 3.42
CA ILE A 330 6.43 -5.93 2.88
C ILE A 330 7.52 -6.32 1.89
N SER A 331 7.98 -5.40 1.03
CA SER A 331 9.01 -5.70 0.03
C SER A 331 10.36 -6.04 0.65
N VAL A 332 10.60 -5.58 1.88
CA VAL A 332 11.85 -5.83 2.60
C VAL A 332 11.70 -6.83 3.76
N ASP A 333 10.55 -7.48 3.91
CA ASP A 333 10.25 -8.46 4.98
C ASP A 333 10.05 -7.87 6.38
N GLU A 334 9.58 -6.63 6.45
CA GLU A 334 9.19 -5.99 7.70
C GLU A 334 7.67 -6.10 7.90
N PRO A 335 7.19 -6.22 9.16
CA PRO A 335 5.76 -6.28 9.44
C PRO A 335 5.02 -5.05 8.90
N VAL A 336 3.77 -5.22 8.46
CA VAL A 336 2.90 -4.09 8.05
C VAL A 336 2.70 -3.09 9.19
N SER A 337 2.43 -1.83 8.86
CA SER A 337 2.25 -0.79 9.88
C SER A 337 0.99 -1.01 10.71
N GLN A 338 1.04 -0.57 11.98
CA GLN A 338 -0.13 -0.48 12.87
C GLN A 338 -0.80 0.90 12.82
N ILE A 339 -0.20 1.87 12.11
CA ILE A 339 -0.79 3.20 11.88
C ILE A 339 -2.09 3.01 11.12
N LYS A 340 -3.19 3.62 11.59
CA LYS A 340 -4.50 3.48 10.95
C LYS A 340 -4.74 4.65 10.00
N ARG A 341 -5.33 4.38 8.83
CA ARG A 341 -5.80 5.45 7.93
C ARG A 341 -6.80 6.38 8.59
N PHE A 342 -7.66 5.81 9.43
CA PHE A 342 -8.67 6.53 10.20
C PHE A 342 -8.64 6.02 11.64
N THR A 343 -8.81 6.94 12.59
CA THR A 343 -8.78 6.69 14.03
C THR A 343 -10.08 7.16 14.69
N SER A 344 -10.20 6.91 15.99
CA SER A 344 -11.31 7.45 16.79
C SER A 344 -11.20 8.96 17.04
N SER A 345 -10.05 9.59 16.76
CA SER A 345 -9.90 11.05 16.85
C SER A 345 -10.39 11.77 15.59
N ASP A 346 -10.62 11.06 14.50
CA ASP A 346 -11.19 11.66 13.29
C ASP A 346 -12.58 12.23 13.54
N THR A 347 -12.93 13.24 12.76
CA THR A 347 -14.27 13.80 12.73
C THR A 347 -15.30 12.75 12.32
N ILE A 348 -16.59 12.97 12.64
CA ILE A 348 -17.69 12.11 12.18
C ILE A 348 -17.67 11.93 10.65
N PHE A 349 -17.29 13.00 9.93
CA PHE A 349 -17.13 12.96 8.48
C PHE A 349 -15.95 12.08 8.05
N GLY A 350 -14.80 12.19 8.73
CA GLY A 350 -13.65 11.30 8.54
C GLY A 350 -14.01 9.84 8.79
N TYR A 351 -14.70 9.53 9.89
CA TYR A 351 -15.16 8.17 10.20
C TYR A 351 -16.09 7.61 9.12
N MET A 352 -17.03 8.41 8.61
CA MET A 352 -17.93 8.01 7.52
C MET A 352 -17.14 7.72 6.23
N ILE A 353 -16.19 8.59 5.87
CA ILE A 353 -15.32 8.38 4.70
C ILE A 353 -14.51 7.09 4.88
N GLY A 354 -13.90 6.88 6.04
CA GLY A 354 -13.12 5.69 6.34
C GLY A 354 -13.91 4.41 6.20
N ASN A 355 -15.13 4.37 6.73
CA ASN A 355 -16.03 3.23 6.56
C ASN A 355 -16.40 2.96 5.11
N LEU A 356 -16.71 4.00 4.33
CA LEU A 356 -17.04 3.86 2.91
C LEU A 356 -15.82 3.37 2.11
N LEU A 357 -14.62 3.92 2.38
CA LEU A 357 -13.39 3.47 1.75
C LEU A 357 -13.09 2.00 2.06
N ASN A 358 -13.24 1.59 3.31
CA ASN A 358 -13.04 0.20 3.74
C ASN A 358 -14.06 -0.75 3.08
N PHE A 359 -15.33 -0.36 3.05
CA PHE A 359 -16.39 -1.17 2.42
C PHE A 359 -16.14 -1.39 0.92
N PHE A 360 -15.65 -0.35 0.23
CA PHE A 360 -15.37 -0.40 -1.21
C PHE A 360 -13.97 -0.91 -1.57
N ASN A 361 -13.14 -1.27 -0.58
CA ASN A 361 -11.79 -1.76 -0.83
C ASN A 361 -11.83 -3.20 -1.43
N PRO A 362 -11.16 -3.48 -2.55
CA PRO A 362 -11.03 -4.83 -3.09
C PRO A 362 -10.17 -5.75 -2.24
N ILE A 363 -9.23 -5.20 -1.46
CA ILE A 363 -8.44 -5.94 -0.48
C ILE A 363 -9.08 -5.64 0.87
N PRO A 364 -9.75 -6.61 1.53
CA PRO A 364 -10.31 -6.37 2.84
C PRO A 364 -9.19 -5.96 3.79
N ALA A 365 -9.44 -4.98 4.66
CA ALA A 365 -8.54 -4.69 5.76
C ALA A 365 -8.29 -5.99 6.51
N LYS A 366 -7.03 -6.31 6.82
CA LYS A 366 -6.73 -7.46 7.68
C LYS A 366 -7.61 -7.31 8.92
N LYS A 367 -8.43 -8.33 9.20
CA LYS A 367 -9.04 -8.45 10.53
C LYS A 367 -7.85 -8.45 11.47
N GLU A 368 -7.67 -7.35 12.20
CA GLU A 368 -6.64 -7.23 13.22
C GLU A 368 -6.61 -8.53 14.00
N ASN A 369 -5.41 -9.05 14.27
CA ASN A 369 -5.23 -10.15 15.20
C ASN A 369 -6.02 -9.80 16.47
N SER A 370 -7.22 -10.38 16.62
CA SER A 370 -7.84 -10.53 17.91
C SER A 370 -6.91 -11.49 18.64
N THR A 371 -5.94 -10.92 19.36
CA THR A 371 -5.31 -11.59 20.47
C THR A 371 -6.47 -12.23 21.25
N PRO A 372 -6.48 -13.56 21.45
CA PRO A 372 -7.42 -14.11 22.41
C PRO A 372 -7.11 -13.41 23.73
N ASP A 373 -8.14 -12.86 24.37
CA ASP A 373 -8.10 -12.48 25.77
C ASP A 373 -7.43 -13.62 26.56
N SER A 374 -6.14 -13.46 26.81
CA SER A 374 -5.40 -14.24 27.80
C SER A 374 -5.42 -13.43 29.08
N ASP A 375 -6.63 -13.13 29.56
CA ASP A 375 -6.83 -12.52 30.88
C ASP A 375 -8.18 -12.89 31.50
N LYS A 376 -8.55 -14.17 31.35
CA LYS A 376 -9.58 -14.84 32.16
C LYS A 376 -9.18 -16.27 32.50
N SER A 377 -8.02 -16.45 33.13
CA SER A 377 -7.65 -17.74 33.74
C SER A 377 -6.61 -17.66 34.87
N GLN A 378 -6.52 -16.52 35.59
CA GLN A 378 -5.64 -16.44 36.77
C GLN A 378 -6.30 -15.93 38.07
N ASP A 379 -7.61 -15.69 38.11
CA ASP A 379 -8.30 -15.22 39.34
C ASP A 379 -9.09 -16.30 40.11
N GLU A 380 -9.01 -17.58 39.74
CA GLU A 380 -9.72 -18.66 40.47
C GLU A 380 -8.83 -19.67 41.21
N GLN A 381 -7.51 -19.45 41.32
CA GLN A 381 -6.63 -20.37 42.06
C GLN A 381 -5.97 -19.82 43.33
N ASN A 382 -6.28 -18.61 43.76
CA ASN A 382 -5.80 -18.09 45.06
C ASN A 382 -6.96 -17.68 45.98
N LYS A 383 -7.66 -18.68 46.52
CA LYS A 383 -8.32 -18.55 47.83
C LYS A 383 -7.67 -19.53 48.81
N PRO A 384 -7.00 -19.05 49.87
CA PRO A 384 -6.57 -19.94 50.95
C PRO A 384 -7.79 -20.48 51.70
N LYS A 385 -7.61 -21.70 52.22
CA LYS A 385 -8.58 -22.55 52.91
C LYS A 385 -9.41 -21.87 54.00
#